data_AF-A0A2J8AIW4-F1
#
_entry.id   AF-A0A2J8AIW4-F1
#
_cell.length_a   1.000
_cell.length_b   1.000
_cell.length_c   1.000
_cell.angle_alpha   90.00
_cell.angle_beta   90.00
_cell.angle_gamma   90.00
#
_symmetry.space_group_name_H-M   'P 1'
#
loop_
_entity.id
_entity.type
_entity.pdbx_description
1 polymer ?
#
loop_
_entity_poly.entity_id
_entity_poly.type
_entity_poly.pdbx_seq_one_letter_code
_entity_poly.pdbx_strand_id
1 'polypeptide(L)'
;MIDLDPCSTAEANTRVGAVRFFDAAADGLDPGNVYSGNVFCNPPFGVMAGGESMQGLFLERCLAEYREGRVKQVVLLLKAAVGYAWFRQVGGLPHCTLWERLAFVQPAALCGEEAGEGLRWGSKVQNPHGSVVVYLGPDPQRFAKDFGRAGSVPGFNGWALAG
;
A
#
# COMPACT_ATOMS: atom_id res chain seq x y z
N MET A 1 -4.28 14.00 6.42
CA MET A 1 -2.95 14.50 6.00
C MET A 1 -2.00 13.32 5.97
N ILE A 2 -1.29 13.14 4.87
CA ILE A 2 -0.27 12.11 4.67
C ILE A 2 1.08 12.82 4.68
N ASP A 3 1.98 12.41 5.56
CA ASP A 3 3.28 13.06 5.73
C ASP A 3 4.33 12.46 4.77
N LEU A 4 4.24 11.16 4.49
CA LEU A 4 5.17 10.44 3.61
C LEU A 4 4.47 9.41 2.72
N ASP A 5 4.89 9.36 1.45
CA ASP A 5 4.71 8.23 0.55
C ASP A 5 6.09 7.69 0.09
N PRO A 6 6.57 6.55 0.61
CA PRO A 6 7.91 6.07 0.31
C PRO A 6 8.01 5.34 -1.03
N CYS A 7 6.91 5.23 -1.79
CA CYS A 7 6.83 4.44 -3.02
C CYS A 7 6.03 5.21 -4.08
N SER A 8 6.48 6.41 -4.44
CA SER A 8 5.68 7.31 -5.27
C SER A 8 6.38 7.78 -6.54
N THR A 9 5.68 8.61 -7.30
CA THR A 9 6.24 9.49 -8.32
C THR A 9 5.61 10.87 -8.14
N ALA A 10 6.18 11.91 -8.77
CA ALA A 10 5.58 13.24 -8.73
C ALA A 10 4.12 13.22 -9.21
N GLU A 11 3.83 12.45 -10.26
CA GLU A 11 2.51 12.32 -10.84
C GLU A 11 1.58 11.52 -9.92
N ALA A 12 2.03 10.41 -9.34
CA ALA A 12 1.21 9.64 -8.39
C ALA A 12 0.86 10.47 -7.15
N ASN A 13 1.80 11.28 -6.67
CA ASN A 13 1.62 12.12 -5.50
C ASN A 13 0.61 13.26 -5.72
N THR A 14 0.26 13.60 -6.97
CA THR A 14 -0.88 14.51 -7.25
C THR A 14 -2.22 13.99 -6.73
N ARG A 15 -2.33 12.67 -6.53
CA ARG A 15 -3.53 12.00 -5.97
C ARG A 15 -3.36 11.63 -4.50
N VAL A 16 -2.16 11.18 -4.11
CA VAL A 16 -1.87 10.81 -2.72
C VAL A 16 -1.85 12.05 -1.83
N GLY A 17 -1.21 13.12 -2.30
CA GLY A 17 -1.07 14.37 -1.52
C GLY A 17 -0.18 14.20 -0.29
N ALA A 18 0.86 13.38 -0.37
CA ALA A 18 1.87 13.28 0.66
C ALA A 18 2.76 14.53 0.67
N VAL A 19 3.09 15.02 1.87
CA VAL A 19 3.99 16.17 2.05
C VAL A 19 5.37 15.87 1.47
N ARG A 20 5.87 14.65 1.68
CA ARG A 20 7.12 14.15 1.12
C ARG A 20 6.88 12.81 0.44
N PHE A 21 7.66 12.51 -0.59
CA PHE A 21 7.68 11.18 -1.18
C PHE A 21 9.09 10.76 -1.59
N PHE A 22 9.29 9.45 -1.77
CA PHE A 22 10.47 8.90 -2.41
C PHE A 22 10.07 8.30 -3.76
N ASP A 23 10.81 8.66 -4.80
CA ASP A 23 10.69 8.04 -6.12
C ASP A 23 11.70 6.90 -6.28
N ALA A 24 11.72 6.29 -7.47
CA ALA A 24 12.63 5.19 -7.77
C ALA A 24 14.11 5.56 -7.66
N ALA A 25 14.48 6.84 -7.84
CA ALA A 25 15.86 7.30 -7.73
C ALA A 25 16.26 7.55 -6.27
N ALA A 26 15.34 8.08 -5.46
CA ALA A 26 15.56 8.30 -4.04
C ALA A 26 15.57 6.99 -3.23
N ASP A 27 14.98 5.91 -3.75
CA ASP A 27 14.86 4.59 -3.11
C ASP A 27 14.29 4.64 -1.68
N GLY A 28 12.99 4.42 -1.56
CA GLY A 28 12.32 4.38 -0.26
C GLY A 28 12.83 3.31 0.73
N LEU A 29 13.63 2.33 0.29
CA LEU A 29 14.26 1.34 1.16
C LEU A 29 15.66 1.74 1.65
N ASP A 30 16.24 2.82 1.12
CA ASP A 30 17.54 3.32 1.59
C ASP A 30 17.49 3.57 3.12
N PRO A 31 18.42 3.00 3.91
CA PRO A 31 18.51 3.26 5.35
C PRO A 31 18.63 4.74 5.73
N GLY A 32 19.21 5.59 4.88
CA GLY A 32 19.30 7.04 5.07
C GLY A 32 17.96 7.77 4.94
N ASN A 33 16.96 7.14 4.33
CA ASN A 33 15.64 7.72 4.14
C ASN A 33 14.75 7.55 5.38
N VAL A 34 14.57 8.65 6.11
CA VAL A 34 13.79 8.69 7.35
C VAL A 34 12.30 8.56 7.08
N TYR A 35 11.60 7.71 7.83
CA TYR A 35 10.13 7.63 7.83
C TYR A 35 9.60 8.35 9.07
N SER A 36 8.55 9.15 8.91
CA SER A 36 7.92 9.85 10.03
C SER A 36 6.48 10.28 9.73
N GLY A 37 5.70 10.49 10.80
CA GLY A 37 4.32 10.98 10.68
C GLY A 37 3.32 9.91 10.23
N ASN A 38 2.33 10.30 9.44
CA ASN A 38 1.34 9.42 8.82
C ASN A 38 1.86 8.97 7.44
N VAL A 39 2.07 7.66 7.28
CA VAL A 39 2.65 7.10 6.06
C VAL A 39 1.58 6.41 5.21
N PHE A 40 1.54 6.70 3.92
CA PHE A 40 0.83 5.87 2.94
C PHE A 40 1.88 5.12 2.12
N CYS A 41 1.79 3.80 2.01
CA CYS A 41 2.80 2.99 1.34
C CYS A 41 2.14 2.08 0.31
N ASN A 42 2.34 2.36 -0.98
CA ASN A 42 1.90 1.52 -2.10
C ASN A 42 3.11 0.96 -2.85
N PRO A 43 3.81 -0.05 -2.29
CA PRO A 43 5.08 -0.52 -2.82
C PRO A 43 4.94 -1.21 -4.18
N PRO A 44 5.96 -1.10 -5.05
CA PRO A 44 5.96 -1.76 -6.33
C PRO A 44 5.88 -3.28 -6.18
N PHE A 45 5.30 -3.93 -7.19
CA PHE A 45 5.34 -5.37 -7.32
C PHE A 45 6.74 -5.84 -7.75
N GLY A 46 7.03 -7.12 -7.52
CA GLY A 46 8.25 -7.75 -7.99
C GLY A 46 9.18 -8.21 -6.87
N VAL A 47 10.37 -8.61 -7.28
CA VAL A 47 11.45 -9.08 -6.42
C VAL A 47 12.73 -8.30 -6.73
N MET A 48 13.54 -8.05 -5.71
CA MET A 48 14.90 -7.54 -5.87
C MET A 48 15.80 -8.59 -6.52
N ALA A 49 16.98 -8.18 -6.96
CA ALA A 49 17.99 -9.09 -7.51
C ALA A 49 18.34 -10.26 -6.56
N GLY A 50 18.25 -10.04 -5.24
CA GLY A 50 18.46 -11.05 -4.20
C GLY A 50 17.27 -12.02 -3.97
N GLY A 51 16.17 -11.83 -4.70
CA GLY A 51 14.96 -12.67 -4.58
C GLY A 51 13.98 -12.21 -3.49
N GLU A 52 14.31 -11.17 -2.71
CA GLU A 52 13.39 -10.61 -1.73
C GLU A 52 12.22 -9.89 -2.39
N SER A 53 11.02 -10.02 -1.82
CA SER A 53 9.85 -9.32 -2.33
C SER A 53 9.89 -7.84 -1.95
N MET A 54 9.74 -6.95 -2.93
CA MET A 54 9.64 -5.50 -2.71
C MET A 54 8.57 -5.15 -1.67
N GLN A 55 7.36 -5.70 -1.84
CA GLN A 55 6.25 -5.47 -0.91
C GLN A 55 6.53 -6.03 0.49
N GLY A 56 7.30 -7.12 0.59
CA GLY A 56 7.77 -7.67 1.87
C GLY A 56 8.74 -6.73 2.58
N LEU A 57 9.74 -6.21 1.86
CA LEU A 57 10.74 -5.28 2.40
C LEU A 57 10.09 -3.98 2.91
N PHE A 58 9.15 -3.41 2.16
CA PHE A 58 8.42 -2.21 2.60
C PHE A 58 7.49 -2.47 3.79
N LEU A 59 6.85 -3.65 3.85
CA LEU A 59 6.06 -4.05 5.02
C LEU A 59 6.94 -4.16 6.27
N GLU A 60 8.10 -4.81 6.16
CA GLU A 60 9.07 -4.93 7.25
C GLU A 60 9.61 -3.57 7.70
N ARG A 61 9.96 -2.69 6.76
CA ARG A 61 10.38 -1.30 7.06
C ARG A 61 9.29 -0.57 7.84
N CYS A 62 8.04 -0.58 7.36
CA CYS A 62 6.93 0.11 8.04
C CYS A 62 6.68 -0.44 9.44
N LEU A 63 6.78 -1.76 9.64
CA LEU A 63 6.64 -2.39 10.95
C LEU A 63 7.76 -1.99 11.91
N ALA A 64 9.00 -1.95 11.44
CA ALA A 64 10.13 -1.49 12.23
C ALA A 64 9.97 -0.02 12.64
N GLU A 65 9.69 0.86 11.68
CA GLU A 65 9.51 2.30 11.92
C GLU A 65 8.32 2.61 12.84
N TYR A 66 7.24 1.84 12.77
CA TYR A 66 6.12 1.95 13.69
C TYR A 66 6.46 1.43 15.10
N ARG A 67 7.15 0.29 15.23
CA ARG A 67 7.60 -0.23 16.53
C ARG A 67 8.50 0.74 17.28
N GLU A 68 9.38 1.39 16.54
CA GLU A 68 10.32 2.37 17.07
C GLU A 68 9.66 3.74 17.36
N GLY A 69 8.36 3.89 17.10
CA GLY A 69 7.60 5.12 17.36
C GLY A 69 7.96 6.30 16.45
N ARG A 70 8.78 6.07 15.40
CA ARG A 70 9.14 7.12 14.41
C ARG A 70 7.96 7.47 13.51
N VAL A 71 7.16 6.47 13.18
CA VAL A 71 5.93 6.61 12.40
C VAL A 71 4.71 6.52 13.32
N LYS A 72 3.74 7.44 13.12
CA LYS A 72 2.52 7.52 13.94
C LYS A 72 1.46 6.51 13.51
N GLN A 73 1.33 6.31 12.21
CA GLN A 73 0.44 5.31 11.61
C GLN A 73 0.80 5.09 10.14
N VAL A 74 0.43 3.94 9.61
CA VAL A 74 0.68 3.51 8.24
C VAL A 74 -0.59 2.91 7.64
N VAL A 75 -0.88 3.29 6.40
CA VAL A 75 -1.77 2.53 5.51
C VAL A 75 -0.91 1.94 4.40
N LEU A 76 -0.81 0.61 4.34
CA LEU A 76 -0.10 -0.10 3.27
C LEU A 76 -1.08 -0.74 2.29
N LEU A 77 -0.84 -0.60 1.00
CA LEU A 77 -1.56 -1.32 -0.05
C LEU A 77 -0.65 -2.43 -0.61
N LEU A 78 -1.01 -3.68 -0.37
CA LEU A 78 -0.22 -4.84 -0.75
C LEU A 78 -1.05 -5.78 -1.63
N LYS A 79 -0.37 -6.66 -2.37
CA LYS A 79 -1.07 -7.79 -2.99
C LYS A 79 -1.49 -8.80 -1.92
N ALA A 80 -2.64 -9.44 -2.10
CA ALA A 80 -3.07 -10.55 -1.26
C ALA A 80 -2.20 -11.81 -1.54
N ALA A 81 -1.02 -11.86 -0.93
CA ALA A 81 0.03 -12.83 -1.21
C ALA A 81 -0.06 -14.07 -0.30
N VAL A 82 -1.24 -14.70 -0.23
CA VAL A 82 -1.41 -15.93 0.56
C VAL A 82 -0.43 -17.00 0.06
N GLY A 83 0.28 -17.64 0.99
CA GLY A 83 1.33 -18.62 0.70
C GLY A 83 2.75 -18.06 0.67
N TYR A 84 2.93 -16.73 0.63
CA TYR A 84 4.25 -16.11 0.68
C TYR A 84 4.69 -15.90 2.14
N ALA A 85 5.95 -16.22 2.46
CA ALA A 85 6.47 -16.14 3.83
C ALA A 85 6.32 -14.73 4.44
N TRP A 86 6.69 -13.69 3.69
CA TRP A 86 6.60 -12.29 4.13
C TRP A 86 5.15 -11.85 4.41
N PHE A 87 4.15 -12.49 3.80
CA PHE A 87 2.74 -12.12 3.93
C PHE A 87 2.10 -12.70 5.21
N ARG A 88 2.68 -13.74 5.80
CA ARG A 88 2.10 -14.42 6.98
C ARG A 88 1.81 -13.47 8.13
N GLN A 89 2.66 -12.46 8.34
CA GLN A 89 2.51 -11.47 9.40
C GLN A 89 1.27 -10.59 9.24
N VAL A 90 0.73 -10.41 8.03
CA VAL A 90 -0.47 -9.59 7.78
C VAL A 90 -1.68 -10.13 8.55
N GLY A 91 -1.77 -11.46 8.76
CA GLY A 91 -2.87 -12.07 9.51
C GLY A 91 -2.96 -11.61 10.97
N GLY A 92 -1.86 -11.12 11.55
CA GLY A 92 -1.83 -10.58 12.92
C GLY A 92 -2.02 -9.06 13.00
N LEU A 93 -2.26 -8.38 11.88
CA LEU A 93 -2.40 -6.94 11.78
C LEU A 93 -3.84 -6.56 11.39
N PRO A 94 -4.35 -5.37 11.76
CA PRO A 94 -5.57 -4.83 11.17
C PRO A 94 -5.42 -4.77 9.64
N HIS A 95 -6.29 -5.47 8.93
CA HIS A 95 -6.24 -5.51 7.46
C HIS A 95 -7.63 -5.69 6.85
N CYS A 96 -7.78 -5.22 5.60
CA CYS A 96 -8.97 -5.33 4.79
C CYS A 96 -8.63 -6.03 3.48
N THR A 97 -9.20 -7.20 3.23
CA THR A 97 -9.12 -7.87 1.92
C THR A 97 -10.14 -7.25 0.98
N LEU A 98 -9.68 -6.61 -0.09
CA LEU A 98 -10.55 -5.87 -0.99
C LEU A 98 -11.36 -6.82 -1.89
N TRP A 99 -12.63 -6.48 -2.14
CA TRP A 99 -13.51 -7.28 -3.01
C TRP A 99 -13.14 -7.17 -4.49
N GLU A 100 -12.67 -6.00 -4.89
CA GLU A 100 -12.35 -5.71 -6.28
C GLU A 100 -10.84 -5.63 -6.51
N ARG A 101 -10.45 -5.98 -7.73
CA ARG A 101 -9.07 -5.81 -8.19
C ARG A 101 -8.87 -4.35 -8.58
N LEU A 102 -7.82 -3.73 -8.03
CA LEU A 102 -7.52 -2.34 -8.29
C LEU A 102 -6.94 -2.16 -9.69
N ALA A 103 -7.48 -1.19 -10.43
CA ALA A 103 -6.75 -0.56 -11.52
C ALA A 103 -5.72 0.40 -10.93
N PHE A 104 -4.57 0.56 -11.57
CA PHE A 104 -3.59 1.58 -11.18
C PHE A 104 -3.55 2.67 -12.25
N VAL A 105 -3.20 3.87 -11.83
CA VAL A 105 -2.89 4.95 -12.75
C VAL A 105 -1.62 4.61 -13.52
N GLN A 106 -1.68 4.80 -14.84
CA GLN A 106 -0.55 4.58 -15.73
C GLN A 106 -0.25 5.87 -16.49
N PRO A 107 1.03 6.09 -16.87
CA PRO A 107 1.37 7.08 -17.88
C PRO A 107 0.51 6.88 -19.12
N ALA A 108 -0.06 7.95 -19.67
CA ALA A 108 -0.97 7.88 -20.81
C ALA A 108 -0.36 7.12 -22.01
N ALA A 109 0.96 7.20 -22.21
CA ALA A 109 1.70 6.48 -23.26
C ALA A 109 1.52 4.95 -23.21
N LEU A 110 1.20 4.39 -22.04
CA LEU A 110 1.00 2.95 -21.85
C LEU A 110 -0.47 2.51 -22.00
N CYS A 111 -1.41 3.44 -22.21
CA CYS A 111 -2.85 3.17 -22.24
C CYS A 111 -3.48 2.91 -23.63
N GLY A 112 -2.71 2.95 -24.73
CA GLY A 112 -3.15 2.61 -26.09
C GLY A 112 -3.94 3.71 -26.83
N GLU A 113 -3.22 4.40 -27.74
CA GLU A 113 -3.58 5.39 -28.78
C GLU A 113 -4.33 6.70 -28.43
N GLU A 114 -3.80 7.79 -29.04
CA GLU A 114 -3.90 9.22 -28.72
C GLU A 114 -3.70 9.57 -27.23
N ALA A 115 -2.55 9.16 -26.72
CA ALA A 115 -2.07 9.48 -25.38
C ALA A 115 -1.71 10.97 -25.25
N GLY A 116 -2.67 11.80 -24.85
CA GLY A 116 -2.39 13.14 -24.33
C GLY A 116 -1.54 13.08 -23.04
N GLU A 117 -0.90 14.19 -22.68
CA GLU A 117 -0.06 14.29 -21.47
C GLU A 117 -0.85 13.98 -20.18
N GLY A 118 -0.22 13.23 -19.25
CA GLY A 118 -0.76 12.98 -17.91
C GLY A 118 -0.99 11.51 -17.51
N LEU A 119 -1.53 11.31 -16.29
CA LEU A 119 -1.89 10.00 -15.74
C LEU A 119 -3.35 9.66 -16.02
N ARG A 120 -3.61 8.48 -16.59
CA ARG A 120 -4.96 7.95 -16.76
C ARG A 120 -5.17 6.70 -15.90
N TRP A 121 -6.38 6.50 -15.41
CA TRP A 121 -6.76 5.20 -14.88
C TRP A 121 -6.63 4.18 -16.01
N GLY A 122 -5.92 3.08 -15.77
CA GLY A 122 -5.82 2.01 -16.74
C GLY A 122 -7.23 1.61 -17.21
N SER A 123 -7.46 1.65 -18.53
CA SER A 123 -8.78 1.37 -19.14
C SER A 123 -9.24 -0.08 -18.94
N LYS A 124 -8.34 -0.95 -18.45
CA LYS A 124 -8.61 -2.33 -18.06
C LYS A 124 -7.88 -2.68 -16.77
N VAL A 125 -8.53 -3.44 -15.89
CA VAL A 125 -7.90 -4.04 -14.70
C VAL A 125 -6.88 -5.07 -15.19
N GLN A 126 -5.61 -4.68 -15.26
CA GLN A 126 -4.51 -5.56 -15.66
C GLN A 126 -3.84 -6.27 -14.49
N ASN A 127 -4.05 -5.83 -13.25
CA ASN A 127 -3.49 -6.51 -12.09
C ASN A 127 -4.23 -7.85 -11.88
N PRO A 128 -3.58 -9.01 -12.05
CA PRO A 128 -4.25 -10.30 -11.84
C PRO A 128 -4.45 -10.60 -10.35
N HIS A 129 -3.80 -9.85 -9.46
CA HIS A 129 -3.76 -10.16 -8.03
C HIS A 129 -4.86 -9.41 -7.25
N GLY A 130 -5.45 -10.12 -6.27
CA GLY A 130 -6.23 -9.48 -5.21
C GLY A 130 -5.35 -8.54 -4.38
N SER A 131 -5.98 -7.60 -3.68
CA SER A 131 -5.30 -6.58 -2.88
C SER A 131 -5.75 -6.64 -1.42
N VAL A 132 -4.84 -6.28 -0.52
CA VAL A 132 -5.11 -6.10 0.91
C VAL A 132 -4.61 -4.73 1.34
N VAL A 133 -5.42 -4.03 2.12
CA VAL A 133 -4.97 -2.83 2.84
C VAL A 133 -4.61 -3.22 4.25
N VAL A 134 -3.40 -2.88 4.70
CA VAL A 134 -2.91 -3.13 6.05
C VAL A 134 -2.81 -1.82 6.79
N TYR A 135 -3.19 -1.80 8.07
CA TYR A 135 -3.12 -0.64 8.92
C TYR A 135 -2.23 -0.89 10.14
N LEU A 136 -1.30 0.03 10.37
CA LEU A 136 -0.51 0.15 11.59
C LEU A 136 -0.91 1.46 12.24
N GLY A 137 -1.43 1.44 13.45
CA GLY A 137 -1.78 2.69 14.12
C GLY A 137 -2.74 2.50 15.29
N PRO A 138 -3.07 3.59 15.98
CA PRO A 138 -3.84 3.54 17.21
C PRO A 138 -5.35 3.31 17.02
N ASP A 139 -5.89 3.46 15.81
CA ASP A 139 -7.35 3.45 15.57
C ASP A 139 -7.79 2.38 14.55
N PRO A 140 -7.72 1.08 14.91
CA PRO A 140 -8.14 0.00 14.03
C PRO A 140 -9.67 0.00 13.79
N GLN A 141 -10.47 0.60 14.68
CA GLN A 141 -11.92 0.69 14.52
C GLN A 141 -12.29 1.65 13.39
N ARG A 142 -11.64 2.82 13.33
CA ARG A 142 -11.82 3.76 12.23
C ARG A 142 -11.34 3.17 10.91
N PHE A 143 -10.19 2.49 10.91
CA PHE A 143 -9.73 1.73 9.75
C PHE A 143 -10.81 0.75 9.26
N ALA A 144 -11.37 -0.07 10.16
CA ALA A 144 -12.38 -1.04 9.79
C ALA A 144 -13.67 -0.39 9.24
N LYS A 145 -14.11 0.72 9.85
CA LYS A 145 -15.28 1.48 9.39
C LYS A 145 -15.09 2.03 7.98
N ASP A 146 -13.91 2.58 7.69
CA ASP A 146 -13.63 3.25 6.42
C ASP A 146 -13.36 2.23 5.30
N PHE A 147 -12.52 1.22 5.56
CA PHE A 147 -12.13 0.22 4.55
C PHE A 147 -13.09 -0.98 4.44
N GLY A 148 -13.89 -1.27 5.47
CA GLY A 148 -14.87 -2.36 5.45
C GLY A 148 -16.02 -2.16 4.44
N ARG A 149 -16.12 -0.97 3.84
CA ARG A 149 -17.04 -0.70 2.72
C ARG A 149 -16.54 -1.21 1.37
N ALA A 150 -15.24 -1.48 1.26
CA ALA A 150 -14.57 -1.92 0.03
C ALA A 150 -14.06 -3.36 0.11
N GLY A 151 -14.28 -4.05 1.23
CA GLY A 151 -13.69 -5.34 1.49
C GLY A 151 -14.11 -5.96 2.83
N SER A 152 -13.45 -7.05 3.18
CA SER A 152 -13.66 -7.77 4.44
C SER A 152 -12.52 -7.51 5.41
N VAL A 153 -12.88 -7.11 6.62
CA VAL A 153 -11.99 -6.89 7.76
C VAL A 153 -12.29 -8.00 8.77
N PRO A 154 -11.39 -8.99 8.94
CA PRO A 154 -11.60 -10.07 9.89
C PRO A 154 -11.88 -9.56 11.30
N GLY A 155 -12.94 -10.06 11.92
CA GLY A 155 -13.35 -9.65 13.26
C GLY A 155 -14.06 -8.29 13.36
N PHE A 156 -14.39 -7.62 12.25
CA PHE A 156 -15.11 -6.33 12.25
C PHE A 156 -16.37 -6.27 11.37
N ASN A 157 -16.34 -6.86 10.18
CA ASN A 157 -17.51 -6.95 9.30
C ASN A 157 -17.63 -8.33 8.63
N GLY A 158 -16.87 -9.31 9.13
CA GLY A 158 -16.91 -10.70 8.69
C GLY A 158 -17.80 -11.58 9.58
N TRP A 159 -17.93 -12.85 9.18
CA TRP A 159 -18.73 -13.86 9.88
C TRP A 159 -18.45 -13.96 11.39
N ALA A 160 -17.24 -13.58 11.84
CA ALA A 160 -16.85 -13.59 13.24
C ALA A 160 -17.62 -12.58 14.14
N LEU A 161 -18.39 -11.64 13.55
CA LEU A 161 -19.29 -10.73 14.27
C LEU A 161 -20.77 -10.88 13.89
N ALA A 162 -21.12 -11.86 13.05
CA ALA A 162 -22.51 -12.18 12.78
C ALA A 162 -23.09 -12.99 13.96
N GLY A 163 -23.34 -12.30 15.08
CA GLY A 163 -24.02 -12.81 16.28
C GLY A 163 -25.12 -11.85 16.70
#